data_AF-A0A8T4M603-F1
#
_entry.id   AF-A0A8T4M603-F1
#
_cell.length_a   1.000
_cell.length_b   1.000
_cell.length_c   1.000
_cell.angle_alpha   90.00
_cell.angle_beta   90.00
_cell.angle_gamma   90.00
#
_symmetry.space_group_name_H-M   'P 1'
#
loop_
_entity.id
_entity.type
_entity.pdbx_description
1 polymer ?
#
loop_
_entity_poly.entity_id
_entity_poly.type
_entity_poly.pdbx_seq_one_letter_code
_entity_poly.pdbx_strand_id
1 'polypeptide(L)'
;MVMAVPAHDQRDFEFAKRYNIQIKIVIQPEQGHQLDIKTMNGAYAFDGKLVNSHEFNGMKNREAIGKITEFLEKKKLGKKTKQFKLRDWLVSRQRFWGTPIPIIYCEKCGVVPVPEKDLPVKLPEDIKFTSERNPLVGYDKFVNVKCPKCEGKAKRETDTMDTFVNSSWYFLRYCDSKNNKEIFDKKKVAYWNPIDVYIGGAEHACMHLIYSRFYVKFLRDLGLLKFDEPAKLLFNQGMLHGEDGYVMSKSRGNVIDPIDAMKKYSTDTLRMFLVSVASPDKDSAWSSKGIESMYKFVNKFFSFILEIKRGKSSERAESKINKAIK
;
A
#
# COMPACT_ATOMS: atom_id res chain seq x y z
N MET A 1 21.62 -16.89 -9.30
CA MET A 1 22.68 -17.65 -8.60
C MET A 1 23.27 -16.73 -7.55
N VAL A 2 23.42 -17.19 -6.31
CA VAL A 2 24.03 -16.42 -5.22
C VAL A 2 25.35 -17.09 -4.83
N MET A 3 26.34 -16.31 -4.41
CA MET A 3 27.55 -16.85 -3.80
C MET A 3 27.27 -17.13 -2.32
N ALA A 4 27.60 -18.33 -1.84
CA ALA A 4 27.45 -18.66 -0.43
C ALA A 4 28.71 -18.25 0.33
N VAL A 5 28.56 -17.48 1.42
CA VAL A 5 29.68 -17.04 2.28
C VAL A 5 29.35 -17.41 3.74
N PRO A 6 29.46 -18.69 4.12
CA PRO A 6 28.91 -19.19 5.38
C PRO A 6 29.42 -18.50 6.64
N ALA A 7 30.67 -18.04 6.66
CA ALA A 7 31.21 -17.35 7.84
C ALA A 7 30.53 -15.99 8.10
N HIS A 8 29.84 -15.42 7.10
CA HIS A 8 29.37 -14.03 7.12
C HIS A 8 27.90 -13.83 6.64
N ASP A 9 27.19 -14.89 6.23
CA ASP A 9 25.73 -14.91 6.06
C ASP A 9 25.13 -16.05 6.89
N GLN A 10 24.13 -15.73 7.71
CA GLN A 10 23.55 -16.68 8.66
C GLN A 10 22.85 -17.87 8.00
N ARG A 11 22.19 -17.65 6.85
CA ARG A 11 21.50 -18.73 6.12
C ARG A 11 22.52 -19.67 5.50
N ASP A 12 23.60 -19.11 4.97
CA ASP A 12 24.71 -19.89 4.41
C ASP A 12 25.43 -20.67 5.53
N PHE A 13 25.58 -20.09 6.73
CA PHE A 13 26.17 -20.76 7.89
C PHE A 13 25.38 -22.00 8.31
N GLU A 14 24.07 -21.86 8.49
CA GLU A 14 23.18 -22.95 8.88
C GLU A 14 23.17 -24.06 7.83
N PHE A 15 23.10 -23.69 6.55
CA PHE A 15 23.18 -24.64 5.45
C PHE A 15 24.54 -25.37 5.46
N ALA A 16 25.65 -24.64 5.58
CA ALA A 16 26.98 -25.23 5.58
C ALA A 16 27.21 -26.15 6.79
N LYS A 17 26.74 -25.77 7.99
CA LYS A 17 26.81 -26.63 9.18
C LYS A 17 25.99 -27.92 9.00
N ARG A 18 24.77 -27.80 8.46
CA ARG A 18 23.88 -28.96 8.25
C ARG A 18 24.45 -29.96 7.25
N TYR A 19 25.06 -29.48 6.17
CA TYR A 19 25.58 -30.32 5.09
C TYR A 19 27.10 -30.53 5.15
N ASN A 20 27.73 -30.15 6.28
CA ASN A 20 29.17 -30.26 6.51
C ASN A 20 30.04 -29.65 5.38
N ILE A 21 29.61 -28.49 4.88
CA ILE A 21 30.33 -27.71 3.86
C ILE A 21 31.37 -26.84 4.57
N GLN A 22 32.54 -26.69 3.94
CA GLN A 22 33.63 -25.88 4.49
C GLN A 22 33.20 -24.42 4.72
N ILE A 23 33.47 -23.93 5.93
CA ILE A 23 33.27 -22.53 6.33
C ILE A 23 34.64 -21.86 6.34
N LYS A 24 34.77 -20.69 5.68
CA LYS A 24 36.03 -19.92 5.63
C LYS A 24 35.79 -18.50 6.15
N ILE A 25 36.52 -18.12 7.20
CA ILE A 25 36.51 -16.76 7.73
C ILE A 25 37.33 -15.86 6.80
N VAL A 26 36.73 -14.79 6.32
CA VAL A 26 37.38 -13.74 5.50
C VAL A 26 37.26 -12.34 6.10
N ILE A 27 36.53 -12.18 7.21
CA ILE A 27 36.44 -10.94 7.98
C ILE A 27 36.67 -11.28 9.46
N GLN A 28 37.57 -10.55 10.12
CA GLN A 28 37.79 -10.61 11.57
C GLN A 28 37.36 -9.29 12.23
N PRO A 29 36.77 -9.33 13.44
CA PRO A 29 36.50 -8.14 14.24
C PRO A 29 37.78 -7.35 14.49
N GLU A 30 37.71 -6.01 14.47
CA GLU A 30 38.85 -5.16 14.84
C GLU A 30 39.12 -5.16 16.35
N GLN A 31 38.09 -5.40 17.15
CA GLN A 31 38.16 -5.43 18.61
C GLN A 31 37.40 -6.64 19.15
N GLY A 32 37.88 -7.19 20.27
CA GLY A 32 37.27 -8.34 20.92
C GLY A 32 37.88 -9.67 20.49
N HIS A 33 37.09 -10.75 20.65
CA HIS A 33 37.54 -12.12 20.39
C HIS A 33 37.68 -12.37 18.88
N GLN A 34 38.80 -12.96 18.48
CA GLN A 34 39.00 -13.43 17.11
C GLN A 34 38.04 -14.59 16.83
N LEU A 35 37.39 -14.57 15.67
CA LEU A 35 36.50 -15.63 15.24
C LEU A 35 37.31 -16.92 14.99
N ASP A 36 36.79 -18.04 15.48
CA ASP A 36 37.27 -19.40 15.18
C ASP A 36 36.08 -20.26 14.73
N ILE A 37 36.21 -20.91 13.58
CA ILE A 37 35.19 -21.77 12.96
C ILE A 37 34.70 -22.85 13.93
N LYS A 38 35.58 -23.34 14.82
CA LYS A 38 35.26 -24.39 15.80
C LYS A 38 34.32 -23.90 16.90
N THR A 39 34.45 -22.63 17.30
CA THR A 39 33.69 -22.02 18.40
C THR A 39 32.53 -21.15 17.91
N MET A 40 32.49 -20.84 16.60
CA MET A 40 31.39 -20.09 15.99
C MET A 40 30.07 -20.84 16.09
N ASN A 41 29.08 -20.18 16.70
CA ASN A 41 27.70 -20.63 16.79
C ASN A 41 26.76 -19.93 15.77
N GLY A 42 27.29 -19.01 14.97
CA GLY A 42 26.56 -18.27 13.95
C GLY A 42 27.50 -17.51 13.02
N ALA A 43 26.96 -16.96 11.93
CA ALA A 43 27.71 -16.11 11.02
C ALA A 43 28.06 -14.77 11.67
N TYR A 44 29.25 -14.25 11.34
CA TYR A 44 29.66 -12.91 11.70
C TYR A 44 29.33 -11.92 10.58
N ALA A 45 28.27 -11.12 10.76
CA ALA A 45 27.75 -10.19 9.76
C ALA A 45 28.10 -8.70 10.03
N PHE A 46 29.09 -8.44 10.90
CA PHE A 46 29.48 -7.09 11.29
C PHE A 46 30.76 -6.62 10.59
N ASP A 47 31.12 -5.36 10.85
CA ASP A 47 32.28 -4.71 10.25
C ASP A 47 33.59 -5.18 10.89
N GLY A 48 34.63 -5.24 10.07
CA GLY A 48 35.92 -5.79 10.47
C GLY A 48 36.97 -5.67 9.37
N LYS A 49 38.12 -6.31 9.59
CA LYS A 49 39.21 -6.35 8.62
C LYS A 49 39.20 -7.64 7.81
N LEU A 50 39.51 -7.54 6.53
CA LEU A 50 39.65 -8.71 5.69
C LEU A 50 40.87 -9.54 6.09
N VAL A 51 40.66 -10.85 6.15
CA VAL A 51 41.68 -11.87 6.29
C VAL A 51 41.47 -12.92 5.18
N ASN A 52 42.49 -13.74 4.90
CA ASN A 52 42.40 -14.81 3.89
C ASN A 52 41.89 -14.34 2.50
N SER A 53 42.17 -13.08 2.15
CA SER A 53 41.62 -12.34 1.00
C SER A 53 42.72 -11.71 0.12
N HIS A 54 43.91 -12.33 0.06
CA HIS A 54 45.03 -11.93 -0.79
C HIS A 54 45.46 -10.45 -0.61
N GLU A 55 45.51 -9.69 -1.71
CA GLU A 55 45.88 -8.27 -1.74
C GLU A 55 44.92 -7.38 -0.93
N PHE A 56 43.77 -7.92 -0.52
CA PHE A 56 42.78 -7.20 0.28
C PHE A 56 42.94 -7.37 1.80
N ASN A 57 43.88 -8.20 2.26
CA ASN A 57 44.12 -8.43 3.68
C ASN A 57 44.43 -7.13 4.45
N GLY A 58 43.88 -7.01 5.65
CA GLY A 58 44.08 -5.86 6.55
C GLY A 58 43.21 -4.64 6.25
N MET A 59 42.57 -4.58 5.08
CA MET A 59 41.62 -3.51 4.75
C MET A 59 40.31 -3.68 5.51
N LYS A 60 39.60 -2.58 5.78
CA LYS A 60 38.25 -2.63 6.35
C LYS A 60 37.25 -3.13 5.31
N ASN A 61 36.35 -4.01 5.71
CA ASN A 61 35.36 -4.65 4.83
C ASN A 61 34.55 -3.64 3.99
N ARG A 62 34.11 -2.53 4.59
CA ARG A 62 33.32 -1.48 3.91
C ARG A 62 34.11 -0.77 2.80
N GLU A 63 35.38 -0.46 3.04
CA GLU A 63 36.26 0.16 2.05
C GLU A 63 36.63 -0.83 0.93
N ALA A 64 36.83 -2.09 1.29
CA ALA A 64 37.21 -3.14 0.36
C ALA A 64 36.12 -3.46 -0.67
N ILE A 65 34.83 -3.25 -0.37
CA ILE A 65 33.75 -3.46 -1.33
C ILE A 65 34.02 -2.70 -2.64
N GLY A 66 34.45 -1.43 -2.55
CA GLY A 66 34.79 -0.62 -3.72
C GLY A 66 36.00 -1.18 -4.48
N LYS A 67 37.10 -1.43 -3.78
CA LYS A 67 38.35 -1.93 -4.38
C LYS A 67 38.21 -3.31 -5.01
N ILE A 68 37.50 -4.23 -4.36
CA ILE A 68 37.20 -5.57 -4.89
C ILE A 68 36.30 -5.45 -6.13
N THR A 69 35.32 -4.54 -6.12
CA THR A 69 34.46 -4.30 -7.29
C THR A 69 35.29 -3.81 -8.49
N GLU A 70 36.16 -2.82 -8.28
CA GLU A 70 37.06 -2.31 -9.33
C GLU A 70 38.03 -3.38 -9.85
N PHE A 71 38.57 -4.21 -8.96
CA PHE A 71 39.41 -5.35 -9.33
C PHE A 71 38.66 -6.35 -10.22
N LEU A 72 37.43 -6.72 -9.84
CA LEU A 72 36.59 -7.64 -10.62
C LEU A 72 36.23 -7.04 -11.99
N GLU A 73 35.99 -5.74 -12.08
CA GLU A 73 35.73 -5.04 -13.34
C GLU A 73 36.95 -5.03 -14.26
N LYS A 74 38.14 -4.68 -13.74
CA LYS A 74 39.40 -4.70 -14.50
C LYS A 74 39.72 -6.11 -15.03
N LYS A 75 39.38 -7.15 -14.28
CA LYS A 75 39.56 -8.56 -14.67
C LYS A 75 38.41 -9.12 -15.52
N LYS A 76 37.35 -8.33 -15.79
CA LYS A 76 36.14 -8.76 -16.51
C LYS A 76 35.44 -9.97 -15.86
N LEU A 77 35.53 -10.09 -14.54
CA LEU A 77 34.90 -11.16 -13.74
C LEU A 77 33.60 -10.73 -13.06
N GLY A 78 33.29 -9.42 -13.09
CA GLY A 78 32.08 -8.87 -12.52
C GLY A 78 31.93 -7.40 -12.84
N LYS A 79 30.78 -6.82 -12.46
CA LYS A 79 30.52 -5.38 -12.55
C LYS A 79 29.59 -4.93 -11.43
N LYS A 80 29.67 -3.64 -11.08
CA LYS A 80 28.72 -3.05 -10.14
C LYS A 80 27.30 -3.11 -10.70
N THR A 81 26.34 -3.48 -9.86
CA THR A 81 24.92 -3.47 -10.20
C THR A 81 24.09 -2.86 -9.06
N LYS A 82 22.90 -2.37 -9.39
CA LYS A 82 21.91 -1.92 -8.41
C LYS A 82 20.77 -2.92 -8.41
N GLN A 83 20.38 -3.40 -7.24
CA GLN A 83 19.26 -4.31 -7.07
C GLN A 83 18.24 -3.70 -6.11
N PHE A 84 16.97 -3.98 -6.35
CA PHE A 84 15.86 -3.56 -5.50
C PHE A 84 15.19 -4.79 -4.91
N LYS A 85 14.75 -4.69 -3.65
CA LYS A 85 13.90 -5.72 -3.03
C LYS A 85 12.49 -5.71 -3.62
N LEU A 86 12.04 -4.56 -4.12
CA LEU A 86 10.77 -4.40 -4.82
C LEU A 86 10.77 -5.29 -6.07
N ARG A 87 9.64 -5.98 -6.28
CA ARG A 87 9.39 -6.81 -7.47
C ARG A 87 8.33 -6.13 -8.32
N ASP A 88 8.26 -6.54 -9.58
CA ASP A 88 7.18 -6.13 -10.47
C ASP A 88 5.81 -6.53 -9.91
N TRP A 89 4.81 -5.73 -10.22
CA TRP A 89 3.46 -5.94 -9.72
C TRP A 89 2.72 -6.96 -10.56
N LEU A 90 2.43 -8.12 -9.97
CA LEU A 90 1.54 -9.12 -10.54
C LEU A 90 0.09 -8.65 -10.47
N VAL A 91 -0.44 -8.13 -11.58
CA VAL A 91 -1.80 -7.57 -11.67
C VAL A 91 -2.87 -8.59 -12.05
N SER A 92 -2.53 -9.74 -12.62
CA SER A 92 -3.52 -10.74 -13.08
C SER A 92 -4.08 -11.57 -11.93
N ARG A 93 -5.38 -11.85 -11.99
CA ARG A 93 -6.13 -12.64 -10.99
C ARG A 93 -7.02 -13.66 -11.70
N GLN A 94 -6.95 -14.91 -11.25
CA GLN A 94 -7.84 -16.00 -11.71
C GLN A 94 -9.20 -15.91 -11.00
N ARG A 95 -9.85 -14.75 -11.07
CA ARG A 95 -11.14 -14.46 -10.44
C ARG A 95 -12.07 -13.79 -11.47
N PHE A 96 -13.36 -14.04 -11.34
CA PHE A 96 -14.37 -13.44 -12.21
C PHE A 96 -14.57 -11.95 -11.93
N TRP A 97 -14.69 -11.57 -10.65
CA TRP A 97 -15.10 -10.22 -10.27
C TRP A 97 -13.92 -9.25 -10.27
N GLY A 98 -13.59 -8.74 -11.45
CA GLY A 98 -12.56 -7.75 -11.66
C GLY A 98 -12.58 -7.20 -13.09
N THR A 99 -11.75 -6.21 -13.37
CA THR A 99 -11.69 -5.58 -14.70
C THR A 99 -11.03 -6.56 -15.69
N PRO A 100 -11.68 -6.97 -16.79
CA PRO A 100 -11.04 -7.85 -17.78
C PRO A 100 -9.77 -7.22 -18.35
N ILE A 101 -8.70 -8.01 -18.45
CA ILE A 101 -7.44 -7.56 -19.04
C ILE A 101 -7.65 -7.47 -20.57
N PRO A 102 -7.41 -6.30 -21.22
CA PRO A 102 -7.73 -6.08 -22.63
C PRO A 102 -6.66 -6.68 -23.56
N ILE A 103 -6.40 -7.97 -23.43
CA ILE A 103 -5.42 -8.75 -24.21
C ILE A 103 -6.12 -9.91 -24.92
N ILE A 104 -5.66 -10.19 -26.14
CA ILE A 104 -6.08 -11.30 -27.00
C ILE A 104 -4.85 -12.13 -27.37
N TYR A 105 -4.94 -13.44 -27.22
CA TYR A 105 -3.95 -14.43 -27.63
C TYR A 105 -4.34 -15.03 -28.98
N CYS A 106 -3.57 -14.72 -30.02
CA CYS A 106 -3.75 -15.25 -31.37
C CYS A 106 -2.68 -16.30 -31.69
N GLU A 107 -3.09 -17.41 -32.30
CA GLU A 107 -2.18 -18.50 -32.69
C GLU A 107 -1.11 -18.07 -33.71
N LYS A 108 -1.41 -17.06 -34.55
CA LYS A 108 -0.49 -16.55 -35.58
C LYS A 108 0.27 -15.30 -35.15
N CYS A 109 -0.40 -14.38 -34.46
CA CYS A 109 0.16 -13.06 -34.13
C CYS A 109 0.72 -12.96 -32.70
N GLY A 110 0.53 -13.97 -31.85
CA GLY A 110 0.90 -13.93 -30.44
C GLY A 110 -0.01 -13.03 -29.61
N VAL A 111 0.59 -12.25 -28.71
CA VAL A 111 -0.12 -11.35 -27.78
C VAL A 111 -0.51 -10.06 -28.49
N VAL A 112 -1.80 -9.74 -28.51
CA VAL A 112 -2.36 -8.57 -29.21
C VAL A 112 -3.30 -7.81 -28.27
N PRO A 113 -3.19 -6.48 -28.15
CA PRO A 113 -4.14 -5.71 -27.35
C PRO A 113 -5.50 -5.62 -28.04
N VAL A 114 -6.56 -5.49 -27.23
CA VAL A 114 -7.88 -5.11 -27.73
C VAL A 114 -7.82 -3.68 -28.28
N PRO A 115 -8.36 -3.38 -29.48
CA PRO A 115 -8.39 -2.02 -30.02
C PRO A 115 -9.15 -1.06 -29.09
N GLU A 116 -8.69 0.19 -28.99
CA GLU A 116 -9.28 1.19 -28.08
C GLU A 116 -10.77 1.43 -28.34
N LYS A 117 -11.19 1.44 -29.62
CA LYS A 117 -12.59 1.56 -30.04
C LYS A 117 -13.50 0.42 -29.58
N ASP A 118 -12.91 -0.74 -29.26
CA ASP A 118 -13.64 -1.94 -28.83
C ASP A 118 -13.68 -2.05 -27.28
N LEU A 119 -13.14 -1.06 -26.57
CA LEU A 119 -13.26 -0.94 -25.13
C LEU A 119 -14.63 -0.38 -24.73
N PRO A 120 -15.15 -0.76 -23.53
CA PRO A 120 -14.58 -1.70 -22.58
C PRO A 120 -14.84 -3.17 -22.93
N VAL A 121 -13.91 -4.06 -22.57
CA VAL A 121 -14.20 -5.49 -22.49
C VAL A 121 -15.10 -5.73 -21.28
N LYS A 122 -16.40 -5.94 -21.53
CA LYS A 122 -17.39 -6.15 -20.46
C LYS A 122 -17.35 -7.58 -19.94
N LEU A 123 -17.49 -7.73 -18.62
CA LEU A 123 -17.78 -9.04 -18.04
C LEU A 123 -19.16 -9.52 -18.48
N PRO A 124 -19.35 -10.82 -18.73
CA PRO A 124 -20.66 -11.38 -19.04
C PRO A 124 -21.55 -11.39 -17.79
N GLU A 125 -22.80 -10.97 -17.92
CA GLU A 125 -23.78 -10.98 -16.84
C GLU A 125 -24.49 -12.34 -16.72
N ASP A 126 -24.59 -13.09 -17.82
CA ASP A 126 -25.32 -14.35 -17.95
C ASP A 126 -24.43 -15.59 -17.70
N ILE A 127 -23.59 -15.55 -16.67
CA ILE A 127 -22.63 -16.63 -16.35
C ILE A 127 -23.03 -17.42 -15.11
N LYS A 128 -22.84 -18.74 -15.15
CA LYS A 128 -23.04 -19.62 -13.99
C LYS A 128 -21.74 -19.77 -13.21
N PHE A 129 -21.81 -19.49 -11.91
CA PHE A 129 -20.67 -19.67 -11.01
C PHE A 129 -20.56 -21.14 -10.61
N THR A 130 -19.49 -21.80 -11.04
CA THR A 130 -19.06 -23.12 -10.56
C THR A 130 -17.96 -22.95 -9.51
N SER A 131 -17.89 -23.82 -8.50
CA SER A 131 -16.97 -23.67 -7.35
C SER A 131 -15.48 -23.93 -7.66
N GLU A 132 -15.13 -24.47 -8.83
CA GLU A 132 -13.80 -25.04 -9.04
C GLU A 132 -12.78 -24.12 -9.75
N ARG A 133 -13.21 -23.16 -10.60
CA ARG A 133 -12.30 -22.33 -11.42
C ARG A 133 -12.89 -20.96 -11.76
N ASN A 134 -12.06 -20.06 -12.30
CA ASN A 134 -12.51 -18.81 -12.91
C ASN A 134 -13.53 -19.12 -14.02
N PRO A 135 -14.81 -18.71 -13.88
CA PRO A 135 -15.86 -19.12 -14.80
C PRO A 135 -15.66 -18.58 -16.22
N LEU A 136 -14.85 -17.54 -16.41
CA LEU A 136 -14.53 -17.01 -17.74
C LEU A 136 -13.81 -18.04 -18.62
N VAL A 137 -13.01 -18.94 -18.04
CA VAL A 137 -12.20 -19.92 -18.79
C VAL A 137 -13.07 -20.86 -19.62
N GLY A 138 -14.22 -21.26 -19.09
CA GLY A 138 -15.16 -22.16 -19.77
C GLY A 138 -16.26 -21.45 -20.55
N TYR A 139 -16.25 -20.11 -20.62
CA TYR A 139 -17.34 -19.35 -21.22
C TYR A 139 -17.01 -18.95 -22.67
N ASP A 140 -17.30 -19.86 -23.60
CA ASP A 140 -16.92 -19.75 -25.02
C ASP A 140 -17.37 -18.44 -25.69
N LYS A 141 -18.53 -17.90 -25.30
CA LYS A 141 -19.06 -16.63 -25.84
C LYS A 141 -18.18 -15.42 -25.49
N PHE A 142 -17.44 -15.48 -24.39
CA PHE A 142 -16.50 -14.43 -24.00
C PHE A 142 -15.09 -14.71 -24.51
N VAL A 143 -14.62 -15.95 -24.39
CA VAL A 143 -13.23 -16.32 -24.68
C VAL A 143 -12.95 -16.26 -26.17
N ASN A 144 -13.81 -16.82 -27.01
CA ASN A 144 -13.50 -17.00 -28.43
C ASN A 144 -13.78 -15.71 -29.21
N VAL A 145 -12.74 -15.15 -29.82
CA VAL A 145 -12.81 -13.93 -30.63
C VAL A 145 -11.96 -14.03 -31.88
N LYS A 146 -12.15 -13.11 -32.83
CA LYS A 146 -11.23 -12.94 -33.96
C LYS A 146 -10.06 -12.06 -33.57
N CYS A 147 -8.88 -12.38 -34.08
CA CYS A 147 -7.70 -11.52 -33.91
C CYS A 147 -7.92 -10.18 -34.65
N PRO A 148 -7.72 -9.02 -33.98
CA PRO A 148 -7.90 -7.73 -34.65
C PRO A 148 -6.82 -7.41 -35.69
N LYS A 149 -5.72 -8.19 -35.75
CA LYS A 149 -4.63 -8.01 -36.75
C LYS A 149 -4.78 -8.87 -37.99
N CYS A 150 -5.18 -10.14 -37.85
CA CYS A 150 -5.18 -11.11 -38.95
C CYS A 150 -6.53 -11.81 -39.16
N GLU A 151 -7.55 -11.44 -38.39
CA GLU A 151 -8.91 -12.01 -38.39
C GLU A 151 -9.02 -13.51 -38.09
N GLY A 152 -7.89 -14.18 -37.84
CA GLY A 152 -7.83 -15.58 -37.45
C GLY A 152 -8.41 -15.86 -36.06
N LYS A 153 -8.53 -17.14 -35.72
CA LYS A 153 -8.99 -17.59 -34.40
C LYS A 153 -8.07 -17.07 -33.29
N ALA A 154 -8.67 -16.57 -32.22
CA ALA A 154 -7.97 -16.06 -31.06
C ALA A 154 -8.80 -16.23 -29.79
N LYS A 155 -8.15 -16.09 -28.63
CA LYS A 155 -8.78 -16.20 -27.32
C LYS A 155 -8.51 -14.94 -26.50
N ARG A 156 -9.52 -14.40 -25.82
CA ARG A 156 -9.32 -13.31 -24.84
C ARG A 156 -8.57 -13.81 -23.62
N GLU A 157 -7.84 -12.91 -22.98
CA GLU A 157 -7.40 -13.10 -21.60
C GLU A 157 -8.63 -13.30 -20.69
N THR A 158 -8.53 -14.28 -19.81
CA THR A 158 -9.60 -14.67 -18.88
C THR A 158 -9.32 -14.19 -17.46
N ASP A 159 -8.06 -13.84 -17.17
CA ASP A 159 -7.73 -13.19 -15.92
C ASP A 159 -8.26 -11.77 -15.86
N THR A 160 -8.61 -11.36 -14.65
CA THR A 160 -9.01 -9.98 -14.35
C THR A 160 -7.90 -9.24 -13.64
N MET A 161 -7.95 -7.92 -13.68
CA MET A 161 -7.01 -7.05 -12.96
C MET A 161 -7.30 -7.08 -11.47
N ASP A 162 -6.23 -7.10 -10.68
CA ASP A 162 -6.23 -6.91 -9.25
C ASP A 162 -6.94 -5.61 -8.84
N THR A 163 -7.63 -5.64 -7.69
CA THR A 163 -8.43 -4.50 -7.24
C THR A 163 -7.60 -3.24 -6.97
N PHE A 164 -6.30 -3.36 -6.67
CA PHE A 164 -5.42 -2.20 -6.51
C PHE A 164 -5.20 -1.46 -7.82
N VAL A 165 -5.37 -2.08 -8.99
CA VAL A 165 -5.33 -1.36 -10.28
C VAL A 165 -6.40 -0.26 -10.29
N ASN A 166 -7.61 -0.58 -9.83
CA ASN A 166 -8.72 0.37 -9.78
C ASN A 166 -8.51 1.42 -8.67
N SER A 167 -8.04 1.01 -7.49
CA SER A 167 -7.84 1.95 -6.37
C SER A 167 -6.62 2.84 -6.55
N SER A 168 -5.72 2.58 -7.50
CA SER A 168 -4.50 3.39 -7.67
C SER A 168 -4.73 4.75 -8.32
N TRP A 169 -5.92 5.04 -8.87
CA TRP A 169 -6.19 6.28 -9.60
C TRP A 169 -7.60 6.85 -9.42
N TYR A 170 -8.44 6.24 -8.58
CA TYR A 170 -9.83 6.66 -8.33
C TYR A 170 -9.97 8.14 -7.91
N PHE A 171 -9.02 8.66 -7.15
CA PHE A 171 -9.01 10.06 -6.70
C PHE A 171 -8.86 11.07 -7.85
N LEU A 172 -8.18 10.68 -8.94
CA LEU A 172 -8.14 11.47 -10.17
C LEU A 172 -9.49 11.43 -10.87
N ARG A 173 -10.14 10.26 -10.87
CA ARG A 173 -11.43 10.07 -11.51
C ARG A 173 -12.56 10.83 -10.80
N TYR A 174 -12.46 11.07 -9.49
CA TYR A 174 -13.42 11.92 -8.78
C TYR A 174 -13.51 13.34 -9.35
N CYS A 175 -12.42 13.88 -9.89
CA CYS A 175 -12.40 15.22 -10.50
C CYS A 175 -13.22 15.31 -11.79
N ASP A 176 -13.48 14.17 -12.46
CA ASP A 176 -14.18 14.13 -13.76
C ASP A 176 -14.95 12.82 -13.98
N SER A 177 -15.77 12.44 -13.00
CA SER A 177 -16.38 11.11 -12.92
C SER A 177 -17.31 10.74 -14.07
N LYS A 178 -17.90 11.74 -14.75
CA LYS A 178 -18.88 11.56 -15.84
C LYS A 178 -18.27 11.56 -17.25
N ASN A 179 -16.95 11.71 -17.40
CA ASN A 179 -16.31 11.77 -18.71
C ASN A 179 -16.24 10.38 -19.38
N ASN A 180 -16.94 10.21 -20.49
CA ASN A 180 -17.00 8.94 -21.22
C ASN A 180 -16.09 8.89 -22.45
N LYS A 181 -15.23 9.91 -22.66
CA LYS A 181 -14.34 10.02 -23.82
C LYS A 181 -12.89 9.74 -23.46
N GLU A 182 -12.48 10.14 -22.26
CA GLU A 182 -11.10 10.05 -21.79
C GLU A 182 -11.06 9.51 -20.35
N ILE A 183 -9.86 9.17 -19.89
CA ILE A 183 -9.63 8.77 -18.49
C ILE A 183 -10.05 9.87 -17.50
N PHE A 184 -9.77 11.14 -17.81
CA PHE A 184 -10.22 12.36 -17.13
C PHE A 184 -9.77 13.60 -17.92
N ASP A 185 -10.44 14.74 -17.72
CA ASP A 185 -9.99 16.05 -18.20
C ASP A 185 -8.79 16.55 -17.37
N LYS A 186 -7.68 16.88 -18.06
CA LYS A 186 -6.42 17.30 -17.43
C LYS A 186 -6.55 18.60 -16.61
N LYS A 187 -7.40 19.54 -17.04
CA LYS A 187 -7.59 20.83 -16.33
C LYS A 187 -8.37 20.62 -15.04
N LYS A 188 -9.40 19.78 -15.05
CA LYS A 188 -10.17 19.45 -13.84
C LYS A 188 -9.31 18.74 -12.81
N VAL A 189 -8.49 17.78 -13.24
CA VAL A 189 -7.57 17.09 -12.33
C VAL A 189 -6.51 18.05 -11.79
N ALA A 190 -5.90 18.89 -12.63
CA ALA A 190 -4.90 19.86 -12.21
C ALA A 190 -5.44 20.92 -11.24
N TYR A 191 -6.74 21.23 -11.29
CA TYR A 191 -7.38 22.13 -10.33
C TYR A 191 -7.47 21.52 -8.92
N TRP A 192 -7.84 20.24 -8.82
CA TRP A 192 -8.06 19.56 -7.54
C TRP A 192 -6.84 18.85 -6.96
N ASN A 193 -5.82 18.55 -7.78
CA ASN A 193 -4.67 17.73 -7.39
C ASN A 193 -3.35 18.51 -7.42
N PRO A 194 -2.35 18.09 -6.62
CA PRO A 194 -2.34 16.91 -5.74
C PRO A 194 -3.24 17.07 -4.50
N ILE A 195 -3.73 15.96 -3.97
CA ILE A 195 -4.60 15.91 -2.78
C ILE A 195 -3.92 16.65 -1.63
N ASP A 196 -4.60 17.60 -0.99
CA ASP A 196 -4.00 18.33 0.14
C ASP A 196 -3.76 17.43 1.35
N VAL A 197 -4.78 16.67 1.77
CA VAL A 197 -4.71 15.73 2.88
C VAL A 197 -5.38 14.41 2.49
N TYR A 198 -4.62 13.32 2.56
CA TYR A 198 -5.12 11.97 2.36
C TYR A 198 -5.17 11.24 3.69
N ILE A 199 -6.36 10.79 4.10
CA ILE A 199 -6.59 10.10 5.36
C ILE A 199 -6.86 8.61 5.07
N GLY A 200 -6.09 7.72 5.67
CA GLY A 200 -6.26 6.27 5.49
C GLY A 200 -5.36 5.46 6.43
N GLY A 201 -5.71 4.20 6.69
CA GLY A 201 -5.00 3.40 7.68
C GLY A 201 -3.57 3.02 7.25
N ALA A 202 -2.69 2.78 8.23
CA ALA A 202 -1.29 2.45 7.99
C ALA A 202 -1.08 1.09 7.30
N GLU A 203 -2.08 0.21 7.31
CA GLU A 203 -2.10 -1.08 6.63
C GLU A 203 -1.87 -0.96 5.10
N HIS A 204 -2.10 0.21 4.54
CA HIS A 204 -1.95 0.48 3.10
C HIS A 204 -0.55 0.96 2.69
N ALA A 205 0.39 1.11 3.62
CA ALA A 205 1.73 1.68 3.40
C ALA A 205 2.53 0.99 2.28
N CYS A 206 2.53 -0.35 2.25
CA CYS A 206 3.36 -1.13 1.31
C CYS A 206 2.60 -1.61 0.06
N MET A 207 1.33 -1.22 -0.11
CA MET A 207 0.48 -1.66 -1.23
C MET A 207 -0.16 -0.46 -1.91
N HIS A 208 -1.43 -0.17 -1.62
CA HIS A 208 -2.21 0.90 -2.23
C HIS A 208 -1.46 2.24 -2.32
N LEU A 209 -0.77 2.65 -1.25
CA LEU A 209 -0.03 3.92 -1.25
C LEU A 209 1.18 3.90 -2.21
N ILE A 210 1.87 2.76 -2.35
CA ILE A 210 2.94 2.62 -3.36
C ILE A 210 2.35 2.58 -4.77
N TYR A 211 1.27 1.84 -4.99
CA TYR A 211 0.65 1.69 -6.31
C TYR A 211 0.03 3.02 -6.80
N SER A 212 -0.58 3.79 -5.91
CA SER A 212 -1.10 5.13 -6.22
C SER A 212 0.01 6.08 -6.65
N ARG A 213 1.16 6.07 -5.95
CA ARG A 213 2.34 6.85 -6.33
C ARG A 213 2.90 6.42 -7.68
N PHE A 214 2.98 5.12 -7.93
CA PHE A 214 3.38 4.58 -9.22
C PHE A 214 2.45 5.06 -10.35
N TYR A 215 1.13 4.97 -10.17
CA TYR A 215 0.15 5.43 -11.14
C TYR A 215 0.25 6.92 -11.45
N VAL A 216 0.45 7.78 -10.44
CA VAL A 216 0.64 9.22 -10.67
C VAL A 216 1.88 9.47 -11.53
N LYS A 217 3.01 8.83 -11.20
CA LYS A 217 4.25 9.00 -11.97
C LYS A 217 4.10 8.47 -13.40
N PHE A 218 3.47 7.31 -13.56
CA PHE A 218 3.15 6.75 -14.87
C PHE A 218 2.29 7.70 -15.72
N LEU A 219 1.18 8.21 -15.17
CA LEU A 219 0.28 9.12 -15.87
C LEU A 219 0.92 10.49 -16.14
N ARG A 220 1.80 10.96 -15.26
CA ARG A 220 2.64 12.15 -15.48
C ARG A 220 3.59 11.93 -16.66
N ASP A 221 4.26 10.79 -16.73
CA ASP A 221 5.21 10.46 -17.80
C ASP A 221 4.50 10.31 -19.16
N LEU A 222 3.19 9.98 -19.16
CA LEU A 222 2.32 10.05 -20.34
C LEU A 222 1.82 11.48 -20.68
N GLY A 223 2.22 12.49 -19.91
CA GLY A 223 1.80 13.89 -20.10
C GLY A 223 0.34 14.17 -19.73
N LEU A 224 -0.29 13.31 -18.92
CA LEU A 224 -1.66 13.51 -18.43
C LEU A 224 -1.70 14.33 -17.13
N LEU A 225 -0.63 14.29 -16.34
CA LEU A 225 -0.50 15.00 -15.06
C LEU A 225 0.74 15.91 -15.06
N LYS A 226 0.74 16.90 -14.16
CA LYS A 226 1.85 17.86 -13.97
C LYS A 226 2.47 17.83 -12.57
N PHE A 227 2.13 16.82 -11.78
CA PHE A 227 2.59 16.65 -10.40
C PHE A 227 3.15 15.24 -10.18
N ASP A 228 4.01 15.11 -9.18
CA ASP A 228 4.83 13.91 -8.98
C ASP A 228 4.29 12.95 -7.93
N GLU A 229 3.48 13.44 -6.99
CA GLU A 229 2.97 12.70 -5.84
C GLU A 229 1.45 12.91 -5.72
N PRO A 230 0.67 11.87 -5.38
CA PRO A 230 -0.80 11.94 -5.31
C PRO A 230 -1.30 12.87 -4.21
N ALA A 231 -0.57 12.99 -3.10
CA ALA A 231 -0.98 13.75 -1.93
C ALA A 231 0.19 14.54 -1.32
N LYS A 232 -0.10 15.74 -0.80
CA LYS A 232 0.85 16.59 -0.08
C LYS A 232 1.07 16.12 1.35
N LEU A 233 0.00 15.72 2.03
CA LEU A 233 0.02 15.17 3.38
C LEU A 233 -0.72 13.84 3.42
N LEU A 234 -0.08 12.84 4.02
CA LEU A 234 -0.72 11.59 4.43
C LEU A 234 -0.94 11.64 5.94
N PHE A 235 -2.17 11.37 6.38
CA PHE A 235 -2.51 11.22 7.78
C PHE A 235 -3.06 9.81 8.02
N ASN A 236 -2.36 9.03 8.84
CA ASN A 236 -2.81 7.70 9.20
C ASN A 236 -3.64 7.75 10.48
N GLN A 237 -4.94 7.46 10.38
CA GLN A 237 -5.78 7.37 11.56
C GLN A 237 -5.48 6.11 12.38
N GLY A 238 -5.69 6.21 13.69
CA GLY A 238 -5.68 5.06 14.59
C GLY A 238 -6.88 4.13 14.36
N MET A 239 -6.77 2.90 14.83
CA MET A 239 -7.82 1.89 14.73
C MET A 239 -8.80 2.01 15.88
N LEU A 240 -10.08 1.75 15.60
CA LEU A 240 -11.12 1.65 16.61
C LEU A 240 -11.28 0.20 17.07
N HIS A 241 -11.12 -0.02 18.36
CA HIS A 241 -11.27 -1.31 19.02
C HIS A 241 -12.68 -1.45 19.57
N GLY A 242 -13.22 -2.68 19.56
CA GLY A 242 -14.45 -3.01 20.27
C GLY A 242 -14.24 -2.95 21.79
N GLU A 243 -15.33 -3.11 22.54
CA GLU A 243 -15.26 -3.20 24.01
C GLU A 243 -14.51 -4.46 24.47
N ASP A 244 -14.32 -5.42 23.57
CA ASP A 244 -13.48 -6.62 23.75
C ASP A 244 -11.98 -6.34 23.65
N GLY A 245 -11.57 -5.09 23.38
CA GLY A 245 -10.18 -4.67 23.27
C GLY A 245 -9.51 -5.02 21.94
N TYR A 246 -10.22 -5.64 21.00
CA TYR A 246 -9.69 -5.99 19.68
C TYR A 246 -10.15 -5.02 18.61
N VAL A 247 -9.34 -4.83 17.57
CA VAL A 247 -9.73 -4.05 16.38
C VAL A 247 -11.08 -4.54 15.84
N MET A 248 -12.00 -3.60 15.58
CA MET A 248 -13.32 -3.94 15.06
C MET A 248 -13.21 -4.62 13.69
N SER A 249 -13.84 -5.79 13.54
CA SER A 249 -13.86 -6.51 12.26
C SER A 249 -15.08 -7.42 12.14
N LYS A 250 -15.62 -7.54 10.91
CA LYS A 250 -16.79 -8.39 10.64
C LYS A 250 -16.56 -9.85 11.04
N SER A 251 -15.37 -10.38 10.82
CA SER A 251 -14.99 -11.75 11.18
C SER A 251 -15.01 -12.01 12.68
N ARG A 252 -14.83 -10.98 13.51
CA ARG A 252 -14.90 -11.09 14.98
C ARG A 252 -16.30 -10.85 15.52
N GLY A 253 -17.22 -10.33 14.72
CA GLY A 253 -18.57 -10.00 15.19
C GLY A 253 -18.63 -8.86 16.21
N ASN A 254 -17.55 -8.10 16.40
CA ASN A 254 -17.44 -7.02 17.40
C ASN A 254 -17.66 -5.61 16.79
N VAL A 255 -18.21 -5.54 15.58
CA VAL A 255 -18.47 -4.28 14.87
C VAL A 255 -19.69 -3.60 15.48
N ILE A 256 -19.54 -2.32 15.82
CA ILE A 256 -20.68 -1.46 16.11
C ILE A 256 -21.17 -0.86 14.80
N ASP A 257 -22.43 -1.14 14.44
CA ASP A 257 -23.02 -0.53 13.25
C ASP A 257 -23.25 0.98 13.50
N PRO A 258 -22.64 1.86 12.69
CA PRO A 258 -22.82 3.30 12.85
C PRO A 258 -24.28 3.73 12.68
N ILE A 259 -25.08 3.03 11.86
CA ILE A 259 -26.50 3.37 11.65
C ILE A 259 -27.29 3.15 12.93
N ASP A 260 -27.04 2.07 13.65
CA ASP A 260 -27.74 1.78 14.91
C ASP A 260 -27.31 2.75 16.01
N ALA A 261 -26.02 3.10 16.06
CA ALA A 261 -25.52 4.14 16.98
C ALA A 261 -26.16 5.51 16.68
N MET A 262 -26.27 5.90 15.41
CA MET A 262 -26.90 7.17 15.01
C MET A 262 -28.39 7.21 15.35
N LYS A 263 -29.13 6.12 15.13
CA LYS A 263 -30.56 6.04 15.50
C LYS A 263 -30.77 6.21 17.01
N LYS A 264 -29.86 5.65 17.82
CA LYS A 264 -29.96 5.70 19.27
C LYS A 264 -29.51 7.03 19.88
N TYR A 265 -28.45 7.64 19.35
CA TYR A 265 -27.77 8.78 19.99
C TYR A 265 -27.74 10.06 19.16
N SER A 266 -28.19 10.05 17.91
CA SER A 266 -27.97 11.08 16.88
C SER A 266 -26.60 11.02 16.19
N THR A 267 -26.58 11.55 14.96
CA THR A 267 -25.37 11.69 14.14
C THR A 267 -24.32 12.58 14.82
N ASP A 268 -24.75 13.68 15.42
CA ASP A 268 -23.83 14.65 16.04
C ASP A 268 -23.17 14.07 17.29
N THR A 269 -23.93 13.32 18.10
CA THR A 269 -23.36 12.62 19.24
C THR A 269 -22.30 11.61 18.81
N LEU A 270 -22.58 10.80 17.78
CA LEU A 270 -21.61 9.82 17.28
C LEU A 270 -20.35 10.53 16.76
N ARG A 271 -20.49 11.60 15.97
CA ARG A 271 -19.36 12.37 15.45
C ARG A 271 -18.52 12.98 16.58
N MET A 272 -19.17 13.67 17.51
CA MET A 272 -18.50 14.29 18.67
C MET A 272 -17.82 13.25 19.54
N PHE A 273 -18.47 12.10 19.76
CA PHE A 273 -17.86 10.98 20.47
C PHE A 273 -16.58 10.55 19.77
N LEU A 274 -16.63 10.17 18.48
CA LEU A 274 -15.47 9.66 17.74
C LEU A 274 -14.28 10.63 17.72
N VAL A 275 -14.52 11.94 17.59
CA VAL A 275 -13.43 12.94 17.58
C VAL A 275 -12.92 13.31 18.98
N SER A 276 -13.64 12.93 20.05
CA SER A 276 -13.29 13.28 21.43
C SER A 276 -12.54 12.18 22.19
N VAL A 277 -12.64 10.93 21.74
CA VAL A 277 -12.14 9.77 22.49
C VAL A 277 -10.61 9.71 22.52
N ALA A 278 -9.94 10.09 21.44
CA ALA A 278 -8.49 10.11 21.34
C ALA A 278 -8.03 11.09 20.25
N SER A 279 -6.73 11.38 20.23
CA SER A 279 -6.10 12.02 19.07
C SER A 279 -6.31 11.14 17.82
N PRO A 280 -6.54 11.74 16.64
CA PRO A 280 -6.97 11.00 15.46
C PRO A 280 -5.94 9.97 14.93
N ASP A 281 -4.66 10.09 15.31
CA ASP A 281 -3.56 9.19 14.98
C ASP A 281 -3.38 8.04 16.00
N LYS A 282 -4.17 8.01 17.07
CA LYS A 282 -4.08 7.02 18.14
C LYS A 282 -5.22 6.03 18.07
N ASP A 283 -4.88 4.77 18.34
CA ASP A 283 -5.88 3.74 18.55
C ASP A 283 -6.78 4.13 19.72
N SER A 284 -8.06 3.79 19.59
CA SER A 284 -9.07 4.09 20.59
C SER A 284 -10.01 2.90 20.76
N ALA A 285 -10.69 2.85 21.90
CA ALA A 285 -11.71 1.83 22.16
C ALA A 285 -13.10 2.46 22.14
N TRP A 286 -14.05 1.76 21.52
CA TRP A 286 -15.46 2.08 21.67
C TRP A 286 -15.86 1.98 23.14
N SER A 287 -16.72 2.90 23.58
CA SER A 287 -17.25 2.93 24.94
C SER A 287 -18.71 3.30 24.90
N SER A 288 -19.58 2.34 25.22
CA SER A 288 -21.03 2.59 25.32
C SER A 288 -21.36 3.67 26.36
N LYS A 289 -20.60 3.70 27.47
CA LYS A 289 -20.70 4.78 28.47
C LYS A 289 -20.22 6.11 27.91
N GLY A 290 -19.12 6.12 27.15
CA GLY A 290 -18.56 7.32 26.54
C GLY A 290 -19.53 8.00 25.56
N ILE A 291 -20.16 7.23 24.66
CA ILE A 291 -21.16 7.80 23.74
C ILE A 291 -22.44 8.25 24.47
N GLU A 292 -22.86 7.56 25.53
CA GLU A 292 -24.00 7.99 26.35
C GLU A 292 -23.70 9.32 27.10
N SER A 293 -22.49 9.48 27.61
CA SER A 293 -22.04 10.74 28.20
C SER A 293 -22.02 11.86 27.17
N MET A 294 -21.54 11.59 25.96
CA MET A 294 -21.58 12.56 24.86
C MET A 294 -23.01 12.93 24.48
N TYR A 295 -23.93 11.97 24.46
CA TYR A 295 -25.34 12.22 24.18
C TYR A 295 -25.96 13.18 25.20
N LYS A 296 -25.70 12.94 26.49
CA LYS A 296 -26.15 13.82 27.58
C LYS A 296 -25.54 15.22 27.45
N PHE A 297 -24.27 15.32 27.08
CA PHE A 297 -23.58 16.59 26.84
C PHE A 297 -24.24 17.39 25.70
N VAL A 298 -24.46 16.75 24.54
CA VAL A 298 -25.11 17.39 23.38
C VAL A 298 -26.51 17.88 23.75
N ASN A 299 -27.32 17.03 24.39
CA ASN A 299 -28.67 17.43 24.82
C ASN A 299 -28.64 18.59 25.81
N LYS A 300 -27.74 18.56 26.80
CA LYS A 300 -27.58 19.66 27.76
C LYS A 300 -27.16 20.97 27.08
N PHE A 301 -26.26 20.90 26.09
CA PHE A 301 -25.86 22.06 25.30
C PHE A 301 -27.06 22.66 24.56
N PHE A 302 -27.88 21.84 23.91
CA PHE A 302 -29.09 22.32 23.23
C PHE A 302 -30.12 22.89 24.20
N SER A 303 -30.40 22.23 25.32
CA SER A 303 -31.29 22.76 26.37
C SER A 303 -30.81 24.12 26.85
N PHE A 304 -29.50 24.26 27.11
CA PHE A 304 -28.91 25.53 27.50
C PHE A 304 -29.14 26.61 26.44
N ILE A 305 -28.85 26.34 25.16
CA ILE A 305 -29.07 27.29 24.06
C ILE A 305 -30.54 27.72 23.94
N LEU A 306 -31.49 26.81 24.17
CA LEU A 306 -32.93 27.10 24.11
C LEU A 306 -33.41 27.95 25.31
N GLU A 307 -32.79 27.78 26.48
CA GLU A 307 -33.11 28.52 27.70
C GLU A 307 -32.41 29.90 27.77
N ILE A 308 -31.39 30.15 26.93
CA ILE A 308 -30.74 31.45 26.83
C ILE A 308 -31.76 32.51 26.40
N LYS A 309 -32.10 33.39 27.33
CA LYS A 309 -32.84 34.63 27.03
C LYS A 309 -31.94 35.55 26.21
N ARG A 310 -32.30 35.77 24.94
CA ARG A 310 -31.62 36.73 24.07
C ARG A 310 -32.01 38.15 24.47
N GLY A 311 -31.05 38.95 24.91
CA GLY A 311 -31.22 40.33 25.36
C GLY A 311 -29.88 41.07 25.43
N LYS A 312 -29.86 42.34 25.85
CA LYS A 312 -28.61 43.09 26.05
C LYS A 312 -27.76 42.39 27.11
N SER A 313 -26.49 42.12 26.79
CA SER A 313 -25.51 41.65 27.76
C SER A 313 -25.35 42.69 28.88
N SER A 314 -25.13 42.21 30.11
CA SER A 314 -24.81 43.13 31.21
C SER A 314 -23.38 43.64 31.04
N GLU A 315 -23.12 44.88 31.45
CA GLU A 315 -21.77 45.48 31.45
C GLU A 315 -20.75 44.57 32.17
N ARG A 316 -21.18 43.86 33.21
CA ARG A 316 -20.35 42.88 33.93
C ARG A 316 -19.99 41.66 33.08
N ALA A 317 -20.92 41.14 32.28
CA ALA A 317 -20.66 40.03 31.37
C ALA A 317 -19.73 40.47 30.23
N GLU A 318 -19.97 41.64 29.65
CA GLU A 318 -19.10 42.22 28.61
C GLU A 318 -17.69 42.48 29.13
N SER A 319 -17.55 43.06 30.32
CA SER A 319 -16.25 43.28 30.98
C SER A 319 -15.48 41.97 31.17
N LYS A 320 -16.15 40.86 31.51
CA LYS A 320 -15.51 39.54 31.65
C LYS A 320 -15.13 38.93 30.31
N ILE A 321 -15.99 39.04 29.30
CA ILE A 321 -15.70 38.54 27.93
C ILE A 321 -14.51 39.30 27.34
N ASN A 322 -14.50 40.63 27.47
CA ASN A 322 -13.42 41.49 26.97
C ASN A 322 -12.08 41.23 27.67
N LYS A 323 -12.08 40.72 28.91
CA LYS A 323 -10.85 40.27 29.59
C LYS A 323 -10.35 38.91 29.08
N ALA A 324 -11.21 38.10 28.48
CA ALA A 324 -10.88 36.78 27.97
C ALA A 324 -10.45 36.80 26.49
N ILE A 325 -10.82 37.85 25.75
CA ILE A 325 -10.30 38.14 24.42
C ILE A 325 -8.95 38.84 24.62
N LYS A 326 -7.85 38.08 24.45
CA LYS A 326 -6.49 38.62 24.38
C LYS A 326 -6.07 38.82 22.93
#